data_AF-A0A1Q6E6V1-F1
#
_entry.id   AF-A0A1Q6E6V1-F1
#
_cell.length_a   1.000
_cell.length_b   1.000
_cell.length_c   1.000
_cell.angle_alpha   90.00
_cell.angle_beta   90.00
_cell.angle_gamma   90.00
#
_symmetry.space_group_name_H-M   'P 1'
#
loop_
_entity.id
_entity.type
_entity.pdbx_description
1 polymer ?
#
loop_
_entity_poly.entity_id
_entity_poly.type
_entity_poly.pdbx_seq_one_letter_code
_entity_poly.pdbx_strand_id
1 'polypeptide(L)'
;MRISVYLKKCSATTSNICFRVREKNVDIKVVSPIAVHDKYWDTDTLCYRRTTAVTAIEQKRVPEQIAAIIERAEKTFSEKADGKWMKQVIEDVLHPARAFERDHPNLLHRIHEYLEKYDGAERTKEHIVRFERTMTRYHEYRRELLGDTDFTLFVETVTLGQMNDFREYVANEYLLRQEYPDFYTPRMLINHKPKPLSNTTVINTMNLFCTFLHWCKRMKYSDNEVYAVYGCKEPTYGDPFYLTSEERNVLYDADLSDCPKLAVIRDIFVFHCYVGCRVGDLYRMTKENIKDGFLEYMPQKTKKCQAKTVRVPLHEKAVRILERYSGNTGKLLPFKPINTYNLGIRELLKHCGIDRMVTILDTHGYNTVQKPLYEVASSHTARKTFVGNLYRQVPDHNLIASMSGHVEGSRAFRRYRTIDDDMKRKLVEMIN
;
A
#
# COMPACT_ATOMS: atom_id res chain seq x y z
N MET A 1 -10.02 32.91 41.28
CA MET A 1 -10.20 31.45 41.42
C MET A 1 -9.04 30.84 42.20
N ARG A 2 -9.31 29.97 43.18
CA ARG A 2 -8.28 29.22 43.93
C ARG A 2 -8.42 27.73 43.69
N ILE A 3 -7.38 27.10 43.14
CA ILE A 3 -7.29 25.64 43.01
C ILE A 3 -6.41 25.10 44.14
N SER A 4 -6.88 24.05 44.80
CA SER A 4 -6.15 23.31 45.82
C SER A 4 -6.10 21.84 45.46
N VAL A 5 -4.95 21.21 45.66
CA VAL A 5 -4.72 19.80 45.39
C VAL A 5 -4.49 19.08 46.71
N TYR A 6 -5.15 17.95 46.91
CA TYR A 6 -5.02 17.15 48.13
C TYR A 6 -5.23 15.66 47.83
N LEU A 7 -4.83 14.80 48.76
CA LEU A 7 -4.91 13.36 48.60
C LEU A 7 -6.24 12.81 49.11
N LYS A 8 -6.82 11.87 48.37
CA LYS A 8 -7.94 11.03 48.82
C LYS A 8 -7.50 9.58 48.81
N LYS A 9 -7.47 8.97 50.00
CA LYS A 9 -7.01 7.60 50.20
C LYS A 9 -7.80 6.61 49.33
N CYS A 10 -7.08 5.77 48.59
CA CYS A 10 -7.67 4.75 47.71
C CYS A 10 -7.31 3.33 48.19
N SER A 11 -6.08 3.13 48.69
CA SER A 11 -5.63 1.87 49.29
C SER A 11 -4.83 2.12 50.58
N ALA A 12 -4.25 1.07 51.16
CA ALA A 12 -3.37 1.18 52.33
C ALA A 12 -2.11 2.01 52.06
N THR A 13 -1.64 2.09 50.81
CA THR A 13 -0.36 2.71 50.43
C THR A 13 -0.46 3.74 49.31
N THR A 14 -1.64 3.90 48.71
CA THR A 14 -1.87 4.82 47.58
C THR A 14 -3.09 5.71 47.81
N SER A 15 -2.95 6.94 47.35
CA SER A 15 -4.00 7.95 47.32
C SER A 15 -4.17 8.52 45.94
N ASN A 16 -5.41 8.88 45.59
CA ASN A 16 -5.70 9.60 44.37
C ASN A 16 -5.56 11.10 44.60
N ILE A 17 -5.05 11.80 43.59
CA ILE A 17 -4.99 13.25 43.56
C ILE A 17 -6.41 13.80 43.39
N CYS A 18 -6.83 14.68 44.29
CA CYS A 18 -8.11 15.35 44.26
C CYS A 18 -7.91 16.85 44.04
N PHE A 19 -8.67 17.40 43.10
CA PHE A 19 -8.68 18.82 42.78
C PHE A 19 -9.90 19.47 43.42
N ARG A 20 -9.68 20.58 44.13
CA ARG A 20 -10.74 21.44 44.68
C ARG A 20 -10.61 22.86 44.16
N VAL A 21 -11.62 23.29 43.42
CA VAL A 21 -11.72 24.63 42.84
C VAL A 21 -12.70 25.45 43.68
N ARG A 22 -12.26 26.61 44.16
CA ARG A 22 -13.10 27.58 44.89
C ARG A 22 -13.09 28.94 44.21
N GLU A 23 -14.27 29.46 43.91
CA GLU A 23 -14.46 30.84 43.48
C GLU A 23 -15.86 31.33 43.87
N LYS A 24 -15.94 32.43 44.64
CA LYS A 24 -17.21 32.98 45.16
C LYS A 24 -18.09 31.88 45.81
N ASN A 25 -19.22 31.53 45.19
CA ASN A 25 -20.19 30.53 45.68
C ASN A 25 -19.97 29.12 45.10
N VAL A 26 -18.92 28.91 44.30
CA VAL A 26 -18.60 27.63 43.66
C VAL A 26 -17.52 26.90 44.47
N ASP A 27 -17.82 25.68 44.94
CA ASP A 27 -16.87 24.76 45.59
C ASP A 27 -16.96 23.37 44.92
N ILE A 28 -16.08 23.11 43.97
CA ILE A 28 -16.06 21.87 43.18
C ILE A 28 -14.96 20.96 43.72
N LYS A 29 -15.25 19.68 43.93
CA LYS A 29 -14.28 18.66 44.36
C LYS A 29 -14.35 17.46 43.43
N VAL A 30 -13.25 17.14 42.76
CA VAL A 30 -13.17 16.00 41.85
C VAL A 30 -11.92 15.19 42.12
N VAL A 31 -12.11 13.89 42.31
CA VAL A 31 -11.04 12.91 42.45
C VAL A 31 -10.59 12.51 41.05
N SER A 32 -9.31 12.66 40.75
CA SER A 32 -8.71 12.22 39.48
C SER A 32 -8.32 10.74 39.56
N PRO A 33 -8.12 10.06 38.40
CA PRO A 33 -7.57 8.71 38.36
C PRO A 33 -6.06 8.67 38.61
N ILE A 34 -5.40 9.82 38.83
CA ILE A 34 -3.97 9.89 39.12
C ILE A 34 -3.73 9.39 40.55
N ALA A 35 -3.13 8.22 40.68
CA ALA A 35 -2.73 7.64 41.95
C ALA A 35 -1.26 7.96 42.24
N VAL A 36 -0.95 8.21 43.51
CA VAL A 36 0.42 8.41 44.00
C VAL A 36 0.69 7.56 45.23
N HIS A 37 1.96 7.21 45.45
CA HIS A 37 2.39 6.48 46.64
C HIS A 37 2.61 7.43 47.83
N ASP A 38 1.76 7.31 48.85
CA ASP A 38 1.70 8.22 50.01
C ASP A 38 3.07 8.43 50.67
N LYS A 39 3.87 7.37 50.80
CA LYS A 39 5.18 7.39 51.47
C LYS A 39 6.19 8.31 50.77
N TYR A 40 6.08 8.46 49.46
CA TYR A 40 7.07 9.15 48.63
C TYR A 40 6.53 10.46 48.03
N TRP A 41 5.26 10.78 48.26
CA TRP A 41 4.64 11.98 47.73
C TRP A 41 4.80 13.17 48.68
N ASP A 42 5.15 14.33 48.13
CA ASP A 42 5.19 15.59 48.86
C ASP A 42 3.96 16.45 48.51
N THR A 43 3.14 16.75 49.51
CA THR A 43 1.89 17.50 49.34
C THR A 43 2.10 19.00 49.14
N ASP A 44 3.22 19.55 49.59
CA ASP A 44 3.46 20.99 49.53
C ASP A 44 4.04 21.37 48.16
N THR A 45 4.95 20.54 47.64
CA THR A 45 5.57 20.75 46.33
C THR A 45 4.87 20.00 45.20
N LEU A 46 3.87 19.17 45.50
CA LEU A 46 3.12 18.34 44.55
C LEU A 46 4.03 17.49 43.64
N CYS A 47 5.07 16.91 44.24
CA CYS A 47 6.02 16.08 43.53
C CYS A 47 6.49 14.88 44.35
N TYR A 48 7.14 13.92 43.69
CA TYR A 48 7.75 12.79 44.37
C TYR A 48 9.07 13.21 45.03
N ARG A 49 9.24 12.82 46.29
CA ARG A 49 10.54 12.83 46.98
C ARG A 49 11.46 11.82 46.33
N ARG A 50 12.78 12.04 46.43
CA ARG A 50 13.79 11.16 45.84
C ARG A 50 13.55 9.70 46.24
N THR A 51 13.21 8.86 45.25
CA THR A 51 12.88 7.46 45.46
C THR A 51 13.27 6.61 44.25
N THR A 52 13.54 5.33 44.48
CA THR A 52 13.69 4.30 43.44
C THR A 52 12.43 3.44 43.28
N ALA A 53 11.45 3.59 44.20
CA ALA A 53 10.22 2.80 44.19
C ALA A 53 9.24 3.21 43.08
N VAL A 54 9.42 4.40 42.50
CA VAL A 54 8.61 4.94 41.40
C VAL A 54 9.54 5.21 40.21
N THR A 55 9.10 4.91 38.99
CA THR A 55 9.95 5.12 37.81
C THR A 55 10.26 6.60 37.58
N ALA A 56 11.42 6.93 37.00
CA ALA A 56 11.77 8.33 36.69
C ALA A 56 10.76 8.98 35.73
N ILE A 57 10.17 8.20 34.82
CA ILE A 57 9.12 8.64 33.89
C ILE A 57 7.88 9.07 34.67
N GLU A 58 7.43 8.26 35.61
CA GLU A 58 6.26 8.57 36.43
C GLU A 58 6.52 9.74 37.40
N GLN A 59 7.72 9.80 37.99
CA GLN A 59 8.13 10.90 38.87
C GLN A 59 8.09 12.26 38.17
N LYS A 60 8.36 12.29 36.86
CA LYS A 60 8.26 13.49 36.03
C LYS A 60 6.84 13.75 35.52
N ARG A 61 6.16 12.71 35.03
CA ARG A 61 4.85 12.80 34.38
C ARG A 61 3.76 13.31 35.32
N VAL A 62 3.71 12.80 36.56
CA VAL A 62 2.60 13.12 37.48
C VAL A 62 2.57 14.62 37.85
N PRO A 63 3.68 15.26 38.27
CA PRO A 63 3.70 16.70 38.50
C PRO A 63 3.34 17.53 37.26
N GLU A 64 3.85 17.15 36.08
CA GLU A 64 3.52 17.82 34.81
C GLU A 64 2.01 17.75 34.50
N GLN A 65 1.38 16.59 34.73
CA GLN A 65 -0.07 16.41 34.57
C GLN A 65 -0.86 17.28 35.56
N ILE A 66 -0.45 17.33 36.82
CA ILE A 66 -1.11 18.17 37.84
C ILE A 66 -1.02 19.65 37.43
N ALA A 67 0.16 20.12 37.03
CA ALA A 67 0.36 21.50 36.58
C ALA A 67 -0.51 21.81 35.35
N ALA A 68 -0.53 20.93 34.35
CA ALA A 68 -1.36 21.11 33.15
C ALA A 68 -2.87 21.11 33.45
N ILE A 69 -3.34 20.31 34.41
CA ILE A 69 -4.75 20.32 34.86
C ILE A 69 -5.08 21.67 35.52
N ILE A 70 -4.21 22.18 36.39
CA ILE A 70 -4.39 23.48 37.05
C ILE A 70 -4.45 24.59 36.01
N GLU A 71 -3.48 24.65 35.10
CA GLU A 71 -3.42 25.67 34.04
C GLU A 71 -4.66 25.63 33.13
N ARG A 72 -5.10 24.43 32.71
CA ARG A 72 -6.29 24.28 31.86
C ARG A 72 -7.57 24.66 32.62
N ALA A 73 -7.66 24.33 33.90
CA ALA A 73 -8.78 24.75 34.75
C ALA A 73 -8.82 26.28 34.88
N GLU A 74 -7.68 26.94 35.07
CA GLU A 74 -7.58 28.41 35.11
C GLU A 74 -8.03 29.08 33.82
N LYS A 75 -7.66 28.53 32.66
CA LYS A 75 -8.05 29.08 31.36
C LYS A 75 -9.51 28.87 30.99
N THR A 76 -10.13 27.78 31.48
CA THR A 76 -11.47 27.36 31.03
C THR A 76 -12.57 27.57 32.06
N PHE A 77 -12.24 28.04 33.26
CA PHE A 77 -13.22 28.29 34.31
C PHE A 77 -14.25 29.36 33.89
N SER A 78 -15.51 29.11 34.23
CA SER A 78 -16.60 30.07 34.05
C SER A 78 -17.56 30.00 35.23
N GLU A 79 -18.46 30.99 35.37
CA GLU A 79 -19.44 31.00 36.46
C GLU A 79 -20.41 29.80 36.43
N LYS A 80 -20.49 29.07 35.31
CA LYS A 80 -21.29 27.84 35.15
C LYS A 80 -20.50 26.55 35.42
N ALA A 81 -19.25 26.66 35.84
CA ALA A 81 -18.40 25.49 36.11
C ALA A 81 -19.00 24.63 37.23
N ASP A 82 -18.99 23.31 37.02
CA ASP A 82 -19.48 22.32 37.96
C ASP A 82 -18.51 21.12 38.06
N GLY A 83 -18.91 20.07 38.79
CA GLY A 83 -18.13 18.85 38.89
C GLY A 83 -17.92 18.13 37.55
N LYS A 84 -18.84 18.27 36.59
CA LYS A 84 -18.71 17.67 35.26
C LYS A 84 -17.65 18.39 34.44
N TRP A 85 -17.62 19.72 34.50
CA TRP A 85 -16.56 20.54 33.91
C TRP A 85 -15.18 20.13 34.43
N MET A 86 -15.00 20.03 35.75
CA MET A 86 -13.68 19.69 36.31
C MET A 86 -13.25 18.26 35.96
N LYS A 87 -14.19 17.30 35.91
CA LYS A 87 -13.90 15.95 35.37
C LYS A 87 -13.42 16.02 33.93
N GLN A 88 -14.05 16.87 33.11
CA GLN A 88 -13.68 17.02 31.72
C GLN A 88 -12.29 17.62 31.56
N VAL A 89 -11.95 18.64 32.35
CA VAL A 89 -10.60 19.24 32.34
C VAL A 89 -9.54 18.20 32.69
N ILE A 90 -9.78 17.35 33.70
CA ILE A 90 -8.88 16.26 34.07
C ILE A 90 -8.74 15.27 32.92
N GLU A 91 -9.85 14.78 32.37
CA GLU A 91 -9.81 13.83 31.25
C GLU A 91 -9.08 14.39 30.04
N ASP A 92 -9.26 15.68 29.71
CA ASP A 92 -8.65 16.27 28.53
C ASP A 92 -7.12 16.39 28.64
N VAL A 93 -6.60 16.51 29.86
CA VAL A 93 -5.14 16.53 30.10
C VAL A 93 -4.58 15.11 30.13
N LEU A 94 -5.33 14.15 30.67
CA LEU A 94 -4.89 12.76 30.73
C LEU A 94 -5.01 12.04 29.38
N HIS A 95 -5.95 12.48 28.53
CA HIS A 95 -6.25 11.92 27.22
C HIS A 95 -6.27 13.03 26.15
N PRO A 96 -5.11 13.65 25.88
CA PRO A 96 -5.01 14.79 24.97
C PRO A 96 -5.46 14.46 23.54
N ALA A 97 -5.30 13.22 23.08
CA ALA A 97 -5.74 12.84 21.74
C ALA A 97 -7.27 12.79 21.64
N ARG A 98 -7.95 12.18 22.63
CA ARG A 98 -9.43 12.21 22.71
C ARG A 98 -9.98 13.63 22.85
N ALA A 99 -9.27 14.48 23.60
CA ALA A 99 -9.66 15.89 23.70
C ALA A 99 -9.57 16.58 22.35
N PHE A 100 -8.47 16.38 21.62
CA PHE A 100 -8.26 16.93 20.29
C PHE A 100 -9.28 16.41 19.26
N GLU A 101 -9.68 15.14 19.38
CA GLU A 101 -10.64 14.47 18.49
C GLU A 101 -12.05 15.10 18.49
N ARG A 102 -12.42 15.81 19.56
CA ARG A 102 -13.73 16.48 19.63
C ARG A 102 -13.88 17.60 18.61
N ASP A 103 -12.77 18.29 18.35
CA ASP A 103 -12.73 19.44 17.45
C ASP A 103 -12.13 19.05 16.09
N HIS A 104 -11.40 17.93 16.02
CA HIS A 104 -10.66 17.50 14.83
C HIS A 104 -10.95 16.02 14.50
N PRO A 105 -11.49 15.71 13.32
CA PRO A 105 -11.66 14.33 12.92
C PRO A 105 -10.32 13.59 12.84
N ASN A 106 -10.25 12.42 13.46
CA ASN A 106 -9.04 11.61 13.45
C ASN A 106 -8.65 11.14 12.03
N LEU A 107 -7.42 10.63 11.91
CA LEU A 107 -6.86 10.19 10.65
C LEU A 107 -7.66 9.05 9.99
N LEU A 108 -8.25 8.13 10.77
CA LEU A 108 -9.10 7.05 10.22
C LEU A 108 -10.39 7.62 9.61
N HIS A 109 -11.04 8.58 10.27
CA HIS A 109 -12.21 9.27 9.73
C HIS A 109 -11.86 9.98 8.43
N ARG A 110 -10.72 10.67 8.37
CA ARG A 110 -10.26 11.34 7.15
C ARG A 110 -9.93 10.36 6.02
N ILE A 111 -9.39 9.19 6.33
CA ILE A 111 -9.18 8.12 5.32
C ILE A 111 -10.52 7.62 4.78
N HIS A 112 -11.51 7.44 5.65
CA HIS A 112 -12.85 7.03 5.23
C HIS A 112 -13.49 8.08 4.31
N GLU A 113 -13.43 9.36 4.70
CA GLU A 113 -13.89 10.48 3.88
C GLU A 113 -13.16 10.54 2.52
N TYR A 114 -11.85 10.25 2.51
CA TYR A 114 -11.07 10.15 1.27
C TYR A 114 -11.57 9.02 0.37
N LEU A 115 -11.90 7.85 0.94
CA LEU A 115 -12.44 6.71 0.20
C LEU A 115 -13.80 7.04 -0.42
N GLU A 116 -14.71 7.63 0.34
CA GLU A 116 -16.06 8.01 -0.13
C GLU A 116 -15.99 9.02 -1.28
N LYS A 117 -15.10 10.01 -1.17
CA LYS A 117 -14.91 11.05 -2.18
C LYS A 117 -14.04 10.61 -3.36
N TYR A 118 -13.48 9.40 -3.35
CA TYR A 118 -12.58 8.94 -4.41
C TYR A 118 -13.36 8.53 -5.67
N ASP A 119 -13.16 9.27 -6.76
CA ASP A 119 -13.83 9.09 -8.06
C ASP A 119 -12.95 8.41 -9.13
N GLY A 120 -11.76 7.94 -8.72
CA GLY A 120 -10.74 7.38 -9.61
C GLY A 120 -11.03 5.95 -10.12
N ALA A 121 -10.00 5.11 -10.15
CA ALA A 121 -10.14 3.72 -10.61
C ALA A 121 -10.56 2.79 -9.45
N GLU A 122 -11.46 1.84 -9.71
CA GLU A 122 -11.93 0.86 -8.70
C GLU A 122 -10.78 0.12 -8.02
N ARG A 123 -9.75 -0.27 -8.77
CA ARG A 123 -8.54 -0.89 -8.20
C ARG A 123 -7.82 0.01 -7.19
N THR A 124 -7.84 1.32 -7.37
CA THR A 124 -7.26 2.24 -6.39
C THR A 124 -8.15 2.36 -5.16
N LYS A 125 -9.49 2.33 -5.30
CA LYS A 125 -10.40 2.22 -4.14
C LYS A 125 -10.09 0.99 -3.30
N GLU A 126 -9.88 -0.17 -3.93
CA GLU A 126 -9.47 -1.39 -3.21
C GLU A 126 -8.17 -1.21 -2.41
N HIS A 127 -7.22 -0.45 -2.95
CA HIS A 127 -5.99 -0.11 -2.23
C HIS A 127 -6.24 0.83 -1.05
N ILE A 128 -7.14 1.82 -1.19
CA ILE A 128 -7.55 2.73 -0.10
C ILE A 128 -8.23 1.94 1.02
N VAL A 129 -9.16 1.04 0.69
CA VAL A 129 -9.82 0.15 1.68
C VAL A 129 -8.80 -0.71 2.42
N ARG A 130 -7.80 -1.26 1.71
CA ARG A 130 -6.74 -2.04 2.36
C ARG A 130 -5.88 -1.17 3.28
N PHE A 131 -5.58 0.07 2.86
CA PHE A 131 -4.82 1.03 3.65
C PHE A 131 -5.57 1.41 4.92
N GLU A 132 -6.85 1.77 4.82
CA GLU A 132 -7.73 2.05 5.96
C GLU A 132 -7.71 0.90 6.97
N ARG A 133 -8.00 -0.33 6.53
CA ARG A 133 -8.00 -1.51 7.41
C ARG A 133 -6.65 -1.74 8.10
N THR A 134 -5.55 -1.50 7.40
CA THR A 134 -4.20 -1.66 7.96
C THR A 134 -3.88 -0.56 8.96
N MET A 135 -4.32 0.67 8.69
CA MET A 135 -4.21 1.79 9.63
C MET A 135 -5.08 1.59 10.87
N THR A 136 -6.28 1.04 10.73
CA THR A 136 -7.15 0.67 11.87
C THR A 136 -6.46 -0.36 12.76
N ARG A 137 -5.95 -1.46 12.19
CA ARG A 137 -5.21 -2.48 12.96
C ARG A 137 -3.96 -1.93 13.61
N TYR A 138 -3.27 -0.98 12.98
CA TYR A 138 -2.14 -0.27 13.60
C TYR A 138 -2.57 0.52 14.85
N HIS A 139 -3.67 1.26 14.78
CA HIS A 139 -4.20 1.99 15.94
C HIS A 139 -4.60 1.04 17.07
N GLU A 140 -5.29 -0.06 16.75
CA GLU A 140 -5.67 -1.08 17.72
C GLU A 140 -4.45 -1.76 18.34
N TYR A 141 -3.42 -2.08 17.53
CA TYR A 141 -2.16 -2.66 18.00
C TYR A 141 -1.46 -1.74 19.01
N ARG A 142 -1.40 -0.43 18.70
CA ARG A 142 -0.82 0.58 19.61
C ARG A 142 -1.59 0.67 20.93
N ARG A 143 -2.92 0.67 20.87
CA ARG A 143 -3.79 0.81 22.05
C ARG A 143 -3.83 -0.42 22.93
N GLU A 144 -4.01 -1.60 22.33
CA GLU A 144 -4.26 -2.85 23.07
C GLU A 144 -2.98 -3.59 23.42
N LEU A 145 -2.00 -3.66 22.51
CA LEU A 145 -0.79 -4.46 22.72
C LEU A 145 0.39 -3.65 23.25
N LEU A 146 0.56 -2.39 22.81
CA LEU A 146 1.61 -1.52 23.35
C LEU A 146 1.17 -0.67 24.55
N GLY A 147 -0.11 -0.76 24.95
CA GLY A 147 -0.66 -0.06 26.10
C GLY A 147 -0.82 1.46 25.92
N ASP A 148 -0.70 1.98 24.69
CA ASP A 148 -0.89 3.39 24.38
C ASP A 148 -2.39 3.69 24.19
N THR A 149 -3.14 3.64 25.29
CA THR A 149 -4.61 3.66 25.30
C THR A 149 -5.28 4.92 24.74
N ASP A 150 -4.51 6.02 24.61
CA ASP A 150 -4.95 7.29 23.99
C ASP A 150 -4.38 7.47 22.57
N PHE A 151 -3.72 6.46 22.00
CA PHE A 151 -3.10 6.60 20.69
C PHE A 151 -4.13 6.88 19.58
N THR A 152 -4.03 8.05 18.97
CA THR A 152 -4.79 8.42 17.77
C THR A 152 -3.93 9.30 16.89
N LEU A 153 -3.90 9.01 15.59
CA LEU A 153 -3.25 9.90 14.63
C LEU A 153 -4.24 10.93 14.11
N PHE A 154 -3.73 12.11 13.80
CA PHE A 154 -4.45 13.23 13.19
C PHE A 154 -3.66 13.74 11.99
N VAL A 155 -4.34 14.22 10.95
CA VAL A 155 -3.67 14.75 9.77
C VAL A 155 -2.90 16.04 10.10
N GLU A 156 -3.38 16.76 11.11
CA GLU A 156 -2.85 17.99 11.66
C GLU A 156 -1.49 17.81 12.36
N THR A 157 -1.30 16.69 13.05
CA THR A 157 -0.15 16.50 13.96
C THR A 157 0.72 15.29 13.63
N VAL A 158 0.34 14.47 12.65
CA VAL A 158 1.13 13.29 12.26
C VAL A 158 2.57 13.68 11.90
N THR A 159 3.51 12.99 12.51
CA THR A 159 4.95 13.27 12.41
C THR A 159 5.66 12.28 11.49
N LEU A 160 6.87 12.63 11.07
CA LEU A 160 7.72 11.73 10.27
C LEU A 160 8.04 10.44 11.04
N GLY A 161 8.26 10.54 12.35
CA GLY A 161 8.45 9.38 13.23
C GLY A 161 7.27 8.42 13.16
N GLN A 162 6.05 8.92 13.36
CA GLN A 162 4.84 8.10 13.29
C GLN A 162 4.60 7.47 11.90
N MET A 163 4.97 8.16 10.81
CA MET A 163 4.93 7.57 9.47
C MET A 163 5.94 6.41 9.32
N ASN A 164 7.14 6.55 9.91
CA ASN A 164 8.15 5.49 9.90
C ASN A 164 7.74 4.32 10.80
N ASP A 165 7.17 4.57 11.97
CA ASP A 165 6.62 3.53 12.86
C ASP A 165 5.51 2.73 12.15
N PHE A 166 4.61 3.43 11.44
CA PHE A 166 3.59 2.77 10.63
C PHE A 166 4.21 1.95 9.48
N ARG A 167 5.25 2.45 8.82
CA ARG A 167 5.96 1.70 7.78
C ARG A 167 6.57 0.41 8.34
N GLU A 168 7.20 0.49 9.51
CA GLU A 168 7.78 -0.67 10.19
C GLU A 168 6.71 -1.68 10.58
N TYR A 169 5.59 -1.21 11.13
CA TYR A 169 4.43 -2.05 11.40
C TYR A 169 3.95 -2.77 10.13
N VAL A 170 3.76 -2.06 9.02
CA VAL A 170 3.32 -2.66 7.74
C VAL A 170 4.30 -3.72 7.25
N ALA A 171 5.60 -3.49 7.38
CA ALA A 171 6.63 -4.45 6.98
C ALA A 171 6.63 -5.71 7.85
N ASN A 172 6.36 -5.57 9.15
CA ASN A 172 6.49 -6.61 10.16
C ASN A 172 5.17 -7.20 10.67
N GLU A 173 4.01 -6.75 10.16
CA GLU A 173 2.68 -7.24 10.57
C GLU A 173 2.59 -8.77 10.48
N TYR A 174 3.27 -9.39 9.51
CA TYR A 174 3.29 -10.85 9.38
C TYR A 174 3.96 -11.58 10.57
N LEU A 175 4.95 -10.95 11.25
CA LEU A 175 5.56 -11.46 12.47
C LEU A 175 4.62 -11.26 13.66
N LEU A 176 4.05 -10.06 13.78
CA LEU A 176 3.10 -9.73 14.84
C LEU A 176 1.87 -10.65 14.80
N ARG A 177 1.42 -11.05 13.60
CA ARG A 177 0.35 -12.03 13.41
C ARG A 177 0.69 -13.44 13.90
N GLN A 178 1.96 -13.81 13.90
CA GLN A 178 2.43 -15.09 14.42
C GLN A 178 2.61 -15.03 15.94
N GLU A 179 3.05 -13.88 16.45
CA GLU A 179 3.28 -13.65 17.88
C GLU A 179 1.97 -13.46 18.66
N TYR A 180 0.99 -12.74 18.09
CA TYR A 180 -0.28 -12.38 18.72
C TYR A 180 -1.50 -12.88 17.93
N PRO A 181 -1.66 -14.21 17.68
CA PRO A 181 -2.72 -14.74 16.83
C PRO A 181 -4.13 -14.42 17.32
N ASP A 182 -4.35 -14.35 18.63
CA ASP A 182 -5.68 -14.05 19.22
C ASP A 182 -6.10 -12.60 18.95
N PHE A 183 -5.15 -11.67 18.90
CA PHE A 183 -5.41 -10.29 18.53
C PHE A 183 -5.77 -10.18 17.03
N TYR A 184 -5.01 -10.86 16.16
CA TYR A 184 -5.15 -10.67 14.71
C TYR A 184 -6.27 -11.49 14.07
N THR A 185 -6.50 -12.75 14.49
CA THR A 185 -7.50 -13.65 13.90
C THR A 185 -8.89 -13.00 13.69
N PRO A 186 -9.50 -12.31 14.67
CA PRO A 186 -10.80 -11.67 14.51
C PRO A 186 -10.75 -10.39 13.66
N ARG A 187 -9.56 -9.80 13.44
CA ARG A 187 -9.35 -8.53 12.72
C ARG A 187 -8.94 -8.73 11.25
N MET A 188 -8.89 -9.98 10.79
CA MET A 188 -8.50 -10.35 9.44
C MET A 188 -9.70 -10.86 8.64
N LEU A 189 -9.83 -10.39 7.40
CA LEU A 189 -10.88 -10.86 6.48
C LEU A 189 -10.65 -12.30 6.01
N ILE A 190 -9.38 -12.68 5.89
CA ILE A 190 -8.96 -13.99 5.41
C ILE A 190 -7.77 -14.45 6.25
N ASN A 191 -7.95 -15.55 6.96
CA ASN A 191 -6.94 -16.16 7.81
C ASN A 191 -6.09 -17.17 7.02
N HIS A 192 -5.15 -16.64 6.24
CA HIS A 192 -4.07 -17.43 5.64
C HIS A 192 -2.77 -17.24 6.42
N LYS A 193 -1.87 -18.23 6.30
CA LYS A 193 -0.51 -18.18 6.87
C LYS A 193 0.13 -16.82 6.54
N PRO A 194 0.52 -16.02 7.55
CA PRO A 194 1.14 -14.72 7.33
C PRO A 194 2.40 -14.86 6.46
N LYS A 195 2.57 -13.95 5.52
CA LYS A 195 3.76 -13.87 4.67
C LYS A 195 4.25 -12.43 4.63
N PRO A 196 5.57 -12.21 4.53
CA PRO A 196 6.13 -10.88 4.41
C PRO A 196 5.57 -10.19 3.16
N LEU A 197 5.28 -8.90 3.29
CA LEU A 197 4.95 -8.07 2.15
C LEU A 197 6.20 -7.82 1.31
N SER A 198 6.00 -7.67 0.00
CA SER A 198 7.09 -7.22 -0.86
C SER A 198 7.44 -5.76 -0.56
N ASN A 199 8.70 -5.38 -0.76
CA ASN A 199 9.14 -3.99 -0.60
C ASN A 199 8.35 -3.03 -1.51
N THR A 200 8.01 -3.48 -2.73
CA THR A 200 7.14 -2.73 -3.64
C THR A 200 5.75 -2.48 -3.04
N THR A 201 5.17 -3.47 -2.35
CA THR A 201 3.89 -3.31 -1.66
C THR A 201 4.00 -2.30 -0.53
N VAL A 202 5.04 -2.41 0.32
CA VAL A 202 5.27 -1.46 1.43
C VAL A 202 5.45 -0.03 0.89
N ILE A 203 6.26 0.16 -0.16
CA ILE A 203 6.45 1.46 -0.81
C ILE A 203 5.12 2.02 -1.32
N ASN A 204 4.31 1.22 -2.01
CA ASN A 204 3.03 1.67 -2.53
C ASN A 204 2.02 2.02 -1.42
N THR A 205 2.02 1.28 -0.31
CA THR A 205 1.22 1.63 0.88
C THR A 205 1.64 2.99 1.45
N MET A 206 2.94 3.25 1.54
CA MET A 206 3.44 4.55 2.04
C MET A 206 3.22 5.69 1.05
N ASN A 207 3.36 5.44 -0.25
CA ASN A 207 3.02 6.44 -1.28
C ASN A 207 1.53 6.80 -1.24
N LEU A 208 0.66 5.83 -0.93
CA LEU A 208 -0.76 6.09 -0.72
C LEU A 208 -0.98 6.95 0.54
N PHE A 209 -0.25 6.70 1.62
CA PHE A 209 -0.27 7.57 2.80
C PHE A 209 0.11 9.01 2.43
N CYS A 210 1.23 9.22 1.72
CA CYS A 210 1.62 10.54 1.24
C CYS A 210 0.55 11.21 0.35
N THR A 211 -0.03 10.44 -0.58
CA THR A 211 -1.07 10.94 -1.49
C THR A 211 -2.32 11.35 -0.72
N PHE A 212 -2.71 10.57 0.28
CA PHE A 212 -3.83 10.87 1.19
C PHE A 212 -3.57 12.16 1.99
N LEU A 213 -2.41 12.32 2.61
CA LEU A 213 -2.07 13.55 3.35
C LEU A 213 -2.02 14.78 2.43
N HIS A 214 -1.47 14.63 1.22
CA HIS A 214 -1.50 15.69 0.22
C HIS A 214 -2.93 16.05 -0.20
N TRP A 215 -3.83 15.06 -0.30
CA TRP A 215 -5.25 15.30 -0.52
C TRP A 215 -5.89 16.08 0.64
N CYS A 216 -5.59 15.74 1.89
CA CYS A 216 -6.07 16.49 3.07
C CYS A 216 -5.61 17.95 3.03
N LYS A 217 -4.37 18.21 2.62
CA LYS A 217 -3.87 19.58 2.40
C LYS A 217 -4.66 20.31 1.32
N ARG A 218 -4.89 19.67 0.18
CA ARG A 218 -5.68 20.26 -0.92
C ARG A 218 -7.11 20.58 -0.51
N MET A 219 -7.70 19.77 0.36
CA MET A 219 -9.04 20.01 0.93
C MET A 219 -9.04 21.02 2.09
N LYS A 220 -7.87 21.57 2.46
CA LYS A 220 -7.69 22.51 3.57
C LYS A 220 -8.09 21.94 4.93
N TYR A 221 -7.95 20.62 5.11
CA TYR A 221 -8.14 19.96 6.41
C TYR A 221 -6.92 20.10 7.31
N SER A 222 -5.74 20.34 6.73
CA SER A 222 -4.49 20.53 7.47
C SER A 222 -3.47 21.27 6.62
N ASP A 223 -2.62 22.07 7.27
CA ASP A 223 -1.43 22.68 6.66
C ASP A 223 -0.17 21.81 6.78
N ASN A 224 -0.24 20.67 7.47
CA ASN A 224 0.89 19.78 7.71
C ASN A 224 1.47 19.21 6.39
N GLU A 225 2.78 19.39 6.19
CA GLU A 225 3.51 18.96 5.00
C GLU A 225 4.45 17.77 5.22
N VAL A 226 4.25 16.98 6.28
CA VAL A 226 5.11 15.82 6.58
C VAL A 226 5.24 14.85 5.40
N TYR A 227 4.21 14.75 4.54
CA TYR A 227 4.25 13.92 3.33
C TYR A 227 5.33 14.35 2.33
N ALA A 228 5.63 15.66 2.25
CA ALA A 228 6.66 16.21 1.39
C ALA A 228 8.06 15.88 1.94
N VAL A 229 8.21 15.90 3.27
CA VAL A 229 9.45 15.50 3.96
C VAL A 229 9.70 13.99 3.82
N TYR A 230 8.67 13.16 3.98
CA TYR A 230 8.78 11.71 3.81
C TYR A 230 9.09 11.32 2.35
N GLY A 231 8.38 11.93 1.40
CA GLY A 231 8.56 11.74 -0.03
C GLY A 231 8.01 10.43 -0.60
N CYS A 232 7.38 10.50 -1.77
CA CYS A 232 6.98 9.30 -2.51
C CYS A 232 8.22 8.61 -3.10
N LYS A 233 8.35 7.29 -2.89
CA LYS A 233 9.48 6.49 -3.40
C LYS A 233 9.08 5.70 -4.63
N GLU A 234 10.01 5.52 -5.56
CA GLU A 234 9.80 4.64 -6.71
C GLU A 234 10.22 3.21 -6.37
N PRO A 235 9.32 2.21 -6.55
CA PRO A 235 9.73 0.82 -6.41
C PRO A 235 10.80 0.45 -7.44
N THR A 236 11.84 -0.23 -6.99
CA THR A 236 12.86 -0.78 -7.88
C THR A 236 12.32 -2.00 -8.62
N TYR A 237 12.56 -2.06 -9.93
CA TYR A 237 12.23 -3.21 -10.76
C TYR A 237 13.49 -3.68 -11.47
N GLY A 238 13.77 -4.99 -11.45
CA GLY A 238 14.90 -5.57 -12.19
C GLY A 238 14.69 -5.53 -13.71
N ASP A 239 15.66 -6.02 -14.48
CA ASP A 239 15.55 -6.05 -15.94
C ASP A 239 14.43 -6.99 -16.43
N PRO A 240 13.78 -6.67 -17.56
CA PRO A 240 12.73 -7.50 -18.11
C PRO A 240 13.34 -8.75 -18.74
N PHE A 241 12.91 -9.92 -18.28
CA PHE A 241 13.07 -11.17 -19.03
C PHE A 241 11.88 -11.40 -19.96
N TYR A 242 12.14 -12.03 -21.10
CA TYR A 242 11.17 -12.35 -22.15
C TYR A 242 11.69 -13.48 -23.06
N LEU A 243 10.83 -14.01 -23.93
CA LEU A 243 11.24 -15.03 -24.90
C LEU A 243 11.93 -14.37 -26.09
N THR A 244 12.99 -14.98 -26.58
CA THR A 244 13.56 -14.69 -27.90
C THR A 244 12.56 -15.04 -29.01
N SER A 245 12.84 -14.61 -30.24
CA SER A 245 11.98 -14.95 -31.37
C SER A 245 12.01 -16.44 -31.69
N GLU A 246 13.16 -17.06 -31.46
CA GLU A 246 13.45 -18.47 -31.65
C GLU A 246 12.68 -19.30 -30.62
N GLU A 247 12.78 -18.97 -29.32
CA GLU A 247 12.00 -19.61 -28.25
C GLU A 247 10.49 -19.49 -28.49
N ARG A 248 10.00 -18.32 -28.94
CA ARG A 248 8.58 -18.14 -29.30
C ARG A 248 8.17 -19.04 -30.49
N ASN A 249 9.05 -19.19 -31.49
CA ASN A 249 8.78 -20.05 -32.63
C ASN A 249 8.74 -21.53 -32.24
N VAL A 250 9.65 -21.98 -31.36
CA VAL A 250 9.60 -23.33 -30.76
C VAL A 250 8.22 -23.60 -30.16
N LEU A 251 7.66 -22.63 -29.41
CA LEU A 251 6.30 -22.79 -28.88
C LEU A 251 5.26 -22.91 -29.98
N TYR A 252 5.32 -22.07 -31.02
CA TYR A 252 4.34 -22.08 -32.12
C TYR A 252 4.32 -23.43 -32.85
N ASP A 253 5.50 -23.99 -33.09
CA ASP A 253 5.71 -25.22 -33.87
C ASP A 253 5.60 -26.50 -33.02
N ALA A 254 5.46 -26.38 -31.68
CA ALA A 254 5.36 -27.52 -30.78
C ALA A 254 4.15 -28.40 -31.09
N ASP A 255 4.39 -29.70 -31.29
CA ASP A 255 3.34 -30.71 -31.36
C ASP A 255 2.76 -30.95 -29.95
N LEU A 256 1.45 -30.75 -29.85
CA LEU A 256 0.67 -30.86 -28.62
C LEU A 256 -0.62 -31.65 -28.87
N SER A 257 -0.60 -32.53 -29.88
CA SER A 257 -1.71 -33.43 -30.24
C SER A 257 -2.18 -34.25 -29.05
N ASP A 258 -1.25 -34.78 -28.25
CA ASP A 258 -1.53 -35.53 -27.01
C ASP A 258 -1.92 -34.65 -25.82
N CYS A 259 -1.76 -33.32 -25.94
CA CYS A 259 -2.06 -32.34 -24.88
C CYS A 259 -2.99 -31.21 -25.37
N PRO A 260 -4.26 -31.49 -25.74
CA PRO A 260 -5.15 -30.48 -26.34
C PRO A 260 -5.38 -29.23 -25.48
N LYS A 261 -5.38 -29.38 -24.14
CA LYS A 261 -5.49 -28.25 -23.21
C LYS A 261 -4.28 -27.31 -23.33
N LEU A 262 -3.09 -27.87 -23.49
CA LEU A 262 -1.84 -27.12 -23.62
C LEU A 262 -1.73 -26.48 -25.01
N ALA A 263 -2.25 -27.13 -26.05
CA ALA A 263 -2.35 -26.55 -27.40
C ALA A 263 -3.17 -25.24 -27.41
N VAL A 264 -4.27 -25.18 -26.66
CA VAL A 264 -5.05 -23.95 -26.49
C VAL A 264 -4.24 -22.86 -25.77
N ILE A 265 -3.46 -23.24 -24.74
CA ILE A 265 -2.62 -22.28 -24.02
C ILE A 265 -1.50 -21.74 -24.93
N ARG A 266 -0.86 -22.61 -25.72
CA ARG A 266 0.12 -22.24 -26.75
C ARG A 266 -0.46 -21.20 -27.69
N ASP A 267 -1.62 -21.49 -28.26
CA ASP A 267 -2.24 -20.60 -29.23
C ASP A 267 -2.55 -19.21 -28.64
N ILE A 268 -3.12 -19.16 -27.43
CA ILE A 268 -3.38 -17.89 -26.73
C ILE A 268 -2.07 -17.15 -26.44
N PHE A 269 -1.05 -17.84 -25.92
CA PHE A 269 0.21 -17.22 -25.50
C PHE A 269 1.06 -16.74 -26.68
N VAL A 270 1.16 -17.53 -27.73
CA VAL A 270 1.88 -17.16 -28.95
C VAL A 270 1.17 -16.00 -29.65
N PHE A 271 -0.15 -16.04 -29.78
CA PHE A 271 -0.92 -14.89 -30.28
C PHE A 271 -0.64 -13.64 -29.43
N HIS A 272 -0.67 -13.76 -28.11
CA HIS A 272 -0.40 -12.66 -27.18
C HIS A 272 1.02 -12.09 -27.36
N CYS A 273 2.01 -12.93 -27.67
CA CYS A 273 3.37 -12.51 -28.00
C CYS A 273 3.46 -11.69 -29.30
N TYR A 274 2.53 -11.87 -30.25
CA TYR A 274 2.48 -11.11 -31.50
C TYR A 274 1.75 -9.78 -31.38
N VAL A 275 0.90 -9.59 -30.37
CA VAL A 275 0.08 -8.37 -30.24
C VAL A 275 0.46 -7.48 -29.07
N GLY A 276 1.19 -8.00 -28.08
CA GLY A 276 1.80 -7.18 -27.01
C GLY A 276 0.83 -6.43 -26.09
N CYS A 277 -0.46 -6.74 -26.11
CA CYS A 277 -1.47 -6.06 -25.28
C CYS A 277 -1.39 -6.50 -23.80
N ARG A 278 -2.16 -5.89 -22.89
CA ARG A 278 -2.29 -6.42 -21.52
C ARG A 278 -3.29 -7.57 -21.55
N VAL A 279 -3.11 -8.58 -20.70
CA VAL A 279 -4.01 -9.76 -20.66
C VAL A 279 -5.47 -9.38 -20.40
N GLY A 280 -5.71 -8.38 -19.55
CA GLY A 280 -7.07 -7.87 -19.33
C GLY A 280 -7.67 -7.24 -20.59
N ASP A 281 -6.84 -6.62 -21.44
CA ASP A 281 -7.28 -6.11 -22.74
C ASP A 281 -7.57 -7.26 -23.71
N LEU A 282 -6.67 -8.25 -23.79
CA LEU A 282 -6.83 -9.45 -24.60
C LEU A 282 -8.16 -10.16 -24.35
N TYR A 283 -8.54 -10.36 -23.08
CA TYR A 283 -9.74 -11.14 -22.70
C TYR A 283 -11.07 -10.49 -23.08
N ARG A 284 -11.05 -9.20 -23.42
CA ARG A 284 -12.22 -8.46 -23.89
C ARG A 284 -12.30 -8.39 -25.41
N MET A 285 -11.26 -8.80 -26.11
CA MET A 285 -11.27 -8.77 -27.57
C MET A 285 -12.23 -9.82 -28.13
N THR A 286 -12.89 -9.44 -29.21
CA THR A 286 -13.77 -10.25 -30.03
C THR A 286 -13.24 -10.24 -31.46
N LYS A 287 -13.89 -10.98 -32.36
CA LYS A 287 -13.53 -10.98 -33.78
C LYS A 287 -13.74 -9.61 -34.45
N GLU A 288 -14.65 -8.78 -33.92
CA GLU A 288 -14.91 -7.41 -34.40
C GLU A 288 -13.73 -6.46 -34.18
N ASN A 289 -12.79 -6.83 -33.30
CA ASN A 289 -11.54 -6.09 -33.13
C ASN A 289 -10.56 -6.29 -34.29
N ILE A 290 -10.82 -7.24 -35.20
CA ILE A 290 -9.96 -7.51 -36.34
C ILE A 290 -10.50 -6.76 -37.57
N LYS A 291 -9.71 -5.83 -38.11
CA LYS A 291 -10.09 -4.99 -39.25
C LYS A 291 -8.91 -4.79 -40.18
N ASP A 292 -9.08 -5.08 -41.46
CA ASP A 292 -8.07 -4.84 -42.51
C ASP A 292 -6.68 -5.42 -42.18
N GLY A 293 -6.63 -6.58 -41.52
CA GLY A 293 -5.37 -7.21 -41.09
C GLY A 293 -4.77 -6.63 -39.80
N PHE A 294 -5.45 -5.71 -39.13
CA PHE A 294 -5.06 -5.13 -37.85
C PHE A 294 -5.94 -5.62 -36.70
N LEU A 295 -5.34 -5.73 -35.53
CA LEU A 295 -6.05 -5.80 -34.25
C LEU A 295 -6.20 -4.40 -33.68
N GLU A 296 -7.45 -3.97 -33.47
CA GLU A 296 -7.79 -2.66 -32.93
C GLU A 296 -8.49 -2.77 -31.58
N TYR A 297 -8.00 -2.02 -30.59
CA TYR A 297 -8.65 -1.98 -29.28
C TYR A 297 -8.30 -0.70 -28.54
N MET A 298 -9.16 -0.31 -27.59
CA MET A 298 -8.86 0.76 -26.65
C MET A 298 -8.38 0.15 -25.32
N PRO A 299 -7.15 0.42 -24.86
CA PRO A 299 -6.66 -0.11 -23.59
C PRO A 299 -7.47 0.44 -22.41
N GLN A 300 -8.01 -0.44 -21.55
CA GLN A 300 -8.90 0.02 -20.47
C GLN A 300 -8.17 0.80 -19.39
N LYS A 301 -6.93 0.39 -19.07
CA LYS A 301 -6.15 1.04 -18.00
C LYS A 301 -5.86 2.51 -18.27
N THR A 302 -5.72 2.89 -19.54
CA THR A 302 -5.40 4.27 -19.94
C THR A 302 -6.62 5.03 -20.46
N LYS A 303 -7.81 4.39 -20.54
CA LYS A 303 -9.04 5.00 -21.09
C LYS A 303 -9.37 6.36 -20.46
N LYS A 304 -9.21 6.51 -19.14
CA LYS A 304 -9.48 7.78 -18.43
C LYS A 304 -8.41 8.87 -18.63
N CYS A 305 -7.18 8.49 -19.00
CA CYS A 305 -6.06 9.43 -19.11
C CYS A 305 -5.74 9.78 -20.57
N GLN A 306 -5.88 8.82 -21.48
CA GLN A 306 -5.58 8.95 -22.90
C GLN A 306 -6.38 7.87 -23.67
N ALA A 307 -7.56 8.24 -24.16
CA ALA A 307 -8.43 7.37 -24.94
C ALA A 307 -7.90 7.24 -26.39
N LYS A 308 -6.74 6.61 -26.55
CA LYS A 308 -6.15 6.30 -27.86
C LYS A 308 -6.47 4.86 -28.25
N THR A 309 -7.00 4.68 -29.45
CA THR A 309 -7.13 3.37 -30.08
C THR A 309 -5.74 2.86 -30.44
N VAL A 310 -5.42 1.68 -29.95
CA VAL A 310 -4.21 0.95 -30.32
C VAL A 310 -4.56 0.10 -31.54
N ARG A 311 -3.77 0.23 -32.61
CA ARG A 311 -3.84 -0.64 -33.80
C ARG A 311 -2.52 -1.40 -33.90
N VAL A 312 -2.60 -2.72 -34.04
CA VAL A 312 -1.43 -3.60 -34.17
C VAL A 312 -1.59 -4.45 -35.43
N PRO A 313 -0.66 -4.42 -36.39
CA PRO A 313 -0.73 -5.30 -37.55
C PRO A 313 -0.60 -6.75 -37.12
N LEU A 314 -1.43 -7.63 -37.68
CA LEU A 314 -1.40 -9.05 -37.37
C LEU A 314 -0.32 -9.75 -38.20
N HIS A 315 0.63 -10.36 -37.51
CA HIS A 315 1.60 -11.25 -38.12
C HIS A 315 0.91 -12.50 -38.69
N GLU A 316 1.40 -13.04 -39.80
CA GLU A 316 0.81 -14.22 -40.48
C GLU A 316 0.58 -15.41 -39.52
N LYS A 317 1.58 -15.76 -38.71
CA LYS A 317 1.44 -16.79 -37.66
C LYS A 317 0.29 -16.50 -36.66
N ALA A 318 0.01 -15.24 -36.33
CA ALA A 318 -1.10 -14.85 -35.48
C ALA A 318 -2.45 -15.03 -36.20
N VAL A 319 -2.52 -14.71 -37.49
CA VAL A 319 -3.70 -14.97 -38.34
C VAL A 319 -3.99 -16.47 -38.40
N ARG A 320 -2.98 -17.30 -38.69
CA ARG A 320 -3.11 -18.77 -38.70
C ARG A 320 -3.60 -19.35 -37.38
N ILE A 321 -3.26 -18.73 -36.24
CA ILE A 321 -3.82 -19.11 -34.94
C ILE A 321 -5.32 -18.80 -34.88
N LEU A 322 -5.73 -17.60 -35.29
CA LEU A 322 -7.14 -17.20 -35.28
C LEU A 322 -8.01 -18.10 -36.18
N GLU A 323 -7.48 -18.54 -37.32
CA GLU A 323 -8.16 -19.45 -38.26
C GLU A 323 -8.53 -20.79 -37.62
N ARG A 324 -7.74 -21.29 -36.65
CA ARG A 324 -8.05 -22.51 -35.88
C ARG A 324 -9.30 -22.36 -35.02
N TYR A 325 -9.75 -21.12 -34.76
CA TYR A 325 -10.88 -20.80 -33.88
C TYR A 325 -12.00 -20.05 -34.64
N SER A 326 -12.37 -20.54 -35.82
CA SER A 326 -13.40 -19.95 -36.69
C SER A 326 -14.82 -19.94 -36.08
N GLY A 327 -15.11 -20.77 -35.08
CA GLY A 327 -16.42 -20.80 -34.39
C GLY A 327 -16.79 -19.49 -33.66
N ASN A 328 -18.09 -19.23 -33.49
CA ASN A 328 -18.57 -18.02 -32.81
C ASN A 328 -18.73 -18.27 -31.29
N THR A 329 -17.73 -17.88 -30.52
CA THR A 329 -17.74 -17.97 -29.04
C THR A 329 -17.97 -16.62 -28.36
N GLY A 330 -18.24 -15.55 -29.14
CA GLY A 330 -18.32 -14.17 -28.64
C GLY A 330 -16.97 -13.60 -28.14
N LYS A 331 -15.88 -14.36 -28.26
CA LYS A 331 -14.52 -13.98 -27.86
C LYS A 331 -13.54 -14.21 -29.01
N LEU A 332 -12.41 -13.52 -28.98
CA LEU A 332 -11.37 -13.66 -30.02
C LEU A 332 -10.72 -15.05 -29.98
N LEU A 333 -10.46 -15.58 -28.78
CA LEU A 333 -9.86 -16.89 -28.54
C LEU A 333 -10.56 -17.57 -27.34
N PRO A 334 -10.44 -18.90 -27.17
CA PRO A 334 -11.04 -19.63 -26.06
C PRO A 334 -10.28 -19.42 -24.74
N PHE A 335 -10.33 -18.19 -24.22
CA PHE A 335 -9.58 -17.75 -23.05
C PHE A 335 -9.84 -18.61 -21.80
N LYS A 336 -8.78 -18.80 -21.01
CA LYS A 336 -8.85 -19.50 -19.72
C LYS A 336 -8.80 -18.49 -18.57
N PRO A 337 -9.33 -18.82 -17.38
CA PRO A 337 -9.09 -18.02 -16.18
C PRO A 337 -7.60 -17.72 -16.01
N ILE A 338 -7.27 -16.51 -15.57
CA ILE A 338 -5.88 -16.01 -15.56
C ILE A 338 -4.91 -16.91 -14.80
N ASN A 339 -5.37 -17.54 -13.71
CA ASN A 339 -4.56 -18.48 -12.92
C ASN A 339 -4.24 -19.74 -13.73
N THR A 340 -5.25 -20.36 -14.36
CA THR A 340 -5.08 -21.50 -15.27
C THR A 340 -4.20 -21.15 -16.45
N TYR A 341 -4.38 -19.96 -17.03
CA TYR A 341 -3.56 -19.50 -18.15
C TYR A 341 -2.10 -19.36 -17.76
N ASN A 342 -1.81 -18.69 -16.63
CA ASN A 342 -0.44 -18.54 -16.15
C ASN A 342 0.21 -19.90 -15.80
N LEU A 343 -0.51 -20.81 -15.14
CA LEU A 343 0.00 -22.16 -14.87
C LEU A 343 0.30 -22.92 -16.16
N GLY A 344 -0.62 -22.89 -17.13
CA GLY A 344 -0.43 -23.52 -18.42
C GLY A 344 0.74 -22.93 -19.22
N ILE A 345 1.01 -21.62 -19.11
CA ILE A 345 2.20 -21.02 -19.75
C ILE A 345 3.47 -21.65 -19.18
N ARG A 346 3.56 -21.80 -17.85
CA ARG A 346 4.74 -22.40 -17.22
C ARG A 346 4.92 -23.86 -17.63
N GLU A 347 3.82 -24.61 -17.66
CA GLU A 347 3.81 -25.99 -18.13
C GLU A 347 4.23 -26.11 -19.59
N LEU A 348 3.69 -25.24 -20.47
CA LEU A 348 4.01 -25.21 -21.89
C LEU A 348 5.50 -24.94 -22.14
N LEU A 349 6.05 -23.92 -21.50
CA LEU A 349 7.46 -23.57 -21.65
C LEU A 349 8.36 -24.70 -21.16
N LYS A 350 8.02 -25.33 -20.03
CA LYS A 350 8.75 -26.48 -19.50
C LYS A 350 8.69 -27.67 -20.45
N HIS A 351 7.50 -27.97 -21.00
CA HIS A 351 7.31 -29.04 -21.98
C HIS A 351 8.15 -28.83 -23.24
N CYS A 352 8.31 -27.58 -23.68
CA CYS A 352 9.11 -27.25 -24.87
C CYS A 352 10.60 -27.04 -24.58
N GLY A 353 11.08 -27.37 -23.38
CA GLY A 353 12.51 -27.24 -23.02
C GLY A 353 13.01 -25.80 -22.89
N ILE A 354 12.13 -24.83 -22.63
CA ILE A 354 12.53 -23.42 -22.47
C ILE A 354 12.87 -23.17 -20.99
N ASP A 355 14.08 -23.56 -20.61
CA ASP A 355 14.58 -23.59 -19.22
C ASP A 355 15.75 -22.64 -18.94
N ARG A 356 16.13 -21.79 -19.91
CA ARG A 356 17.22 -20.81 -19.73
C ARG A 356 17.04 -20.02 -18.43
N MET A 357 18.13 -19.80 -17.73
CA MET A 357 18.11 -19.01 -16.51
C MET A 357 17.86 -17.53 -16.81
N VAL A 358 16.99 -16.92 -16.02
CA VAL A 358 16.69 -15.49 -16.06
C VAL A 358 16.91 -14.87 -14.69
N THR A 359 17.55 -13.71 -14.72
CA THR A 359 17.73 -12.85 -13.57
C THR A 359 16.41 -12.20 -13.19
N ILE A 360 15.94 -12.43 -11.97
CA ILE A 360 14.80 -11.72 -11.37
C ILE A 360 15.26 -10.93 -10.15
N LEU A 361 14.63 -9.78 -9.94
CA LEU A 361 14.77 -9.05 -8.69
C LEU A 361 13.69 -9.54 -7.74
N ASP A 362 14.09 -10.22 -6.66
CA ASP A 362 13.17 -10.62 -5.61
C ASP A 362 12.57 -9.36 -4.99
N THR A 363 11.25 -9.28 -5.01
CA THR A 363 10.54 -8.15 -4.42
C THR A 363 10.60 -8.16 -2.89
N HIS A 364 11.04 -9.27 -2.30
CA HIS A 364 11.33 -9.46 -0.89
C HIS A 364 12.84 -9.28 -0.67
N GLY A 365 13.26 -8.08 -0.25
CA GLY A 365 14.67 -7.80 0.03
C GLY A 365 15.51 -7.29 -1.15
N TYR A 366 14.96 -7.23 -2.37
CA TYR A 366 15.67 -6.76 -3.57
C TYR A 366 16.94 -7.55 -3.91
N ASN A 367 16.97 -8.84 -3.54
CA ASN A 367 18.04 -9.74 -3.91
C ASN A 367 17.88 -10.19 -5.36
N THR A 368 18.99 -10.30 -6.07
CA THR A 368 19.00 -10.87 -7.42
C THR A 368 18.99 -12.40 -7.34
N VAL A 369 18.03 -13.03 -8.00
CA VAL A 369 17.87 -14.50 -8.01
C VAL A 369 17.82 -14.99 -9.46
N GLN A 370 18.48 -16.11 -9.74
CA GLN A 370 18.37 -16.81 -11.02
C GLN A 370 17.29 -17.88 -10.93
N LYS A 371 16.39 -17.92 -11.93
CA LYS A 371 15.37 -18.97 -12.05
C LYS A 371 15.20 -19.39 -13.51
N PRO A 372 14.80 -20.64 -13.79
CA PRO A 372 14.39 -21.02 -15.14
C PRO A 372 13.24 -20.14 -15.64
N LEU A 373 13.28 -19.74 -16.91
CA LEU A 373 12.29 -18.84 -17.50
C LEU A 373 10.86 -19.36 -17.32
N TYR A 374 10.65 -20.67 -17.53
CA TYR A 374 9.34 -21.29 -17.37
C TYR A 374 8.75 -21.11 -15.96
N GLU A 375 9.55 -20.99 -14.89
CA GLU A 375 9.05 -20.90 -13.52
C GLU A 375 8.42 -19.52 -13.24
N VAL A 376 8.98 -18.48 -13.86
CA VAL A 376 8.63 -17.08 -13.63
C VAL A 376 7.75 -16.49 -14.73
N ALA A 377 7.53 -17.24 -15.81
CA ALA A 377 6.66 -16.84 -16.90
C ALA A 377 5.21 -16.60 -16.46
N SER A 378 4.57 -15.65 -17.12
CA SER A 378 3.17 -15.30 -16.95
C SER A 378 2.63 -14.69 -18.25
N SER A 379 1.33 -14.42 -18.30
CA SER A 379 0.72 -13.65 -19.39
C SER A 379 1.42 -12.31 -19.66
N HIS A 380 2.02 -11.66 -18.65
CA HIS A 380 2.76 -10.43 -18.89
C HIS A 380 4.07 -10.67 -19.66
N THR A 381 4.65 -11.87 -19.58
CA THR A 381 5.83 -12.25 -20.35
C THR A 381 5.56 -12.12 -21.85
N ALA A 382 4.37 -12.46 -22.35
CA ALA A 382 4.02 -12.28 -23.76
C ALA A 382 4.14 -10.82 -24.22
N ARG A 383 3.68 -9.88 -23.40
CA ARG A 383 3.84 -8.44 -23.66
C ARG A 383 5.31 -8.01 -23.66
N LYS A 384 6.11 -8.54 -22.73
CA LYS A 384 7.56 -8.27 -22.70
C LYS A 384 8.26 -8.86 -23.93
N THR A 385 7.86 -10.05 -24.38
CA THR A 385 8.33 -10.71 -25.61
C THR A 385 8.05 -9.85 -26.83
N PHE A 386 6.83 -9.30 -26.96
CA PHE A 386 6.50 -8.38 -28.04
C PHE A 386 7.41 -7.14 -28.02
N VAL A 387 7.45 -6.44 -26.88
CA VAL A 387 8.21 -5.19 -26.73
C VAL A 387 9.72 -5.41 -26.90
N GLY A 388 10.28 -6.40 -26.21
CA GLY A 388 11.73 -6.66 -26.20
C GLY A 388 12.25 -7.09 -27.57
N ASN A 389 11.53 -7.96 -28.28
CA ASN A 389 11.95 -8.39 -29.62
C ASN A 389 11.82 -7.26 -30.66
N LEU A 390 10.76 -6.46 -30.61
CA LEU A 390 10.63 -5.30 -31.50
C LEU A 390 11.68 -4.23 -31.20
N TYR A 391 11.96 -3.97 -29.93
CA TYR A 391 12.95 -2.97 -29.52
C TYR A 391 14.36 -3.32 -30.02
N ARG A 392 14.70 -4.62 -30.10
CA ARG A 392 15.96 -5.10 -30.68
C ARG A 392 16.07 -4.84 -32.19
N GLN A 393 14.94 -4.76 -32.90
CA GLN A 393 14.91 -4.53 -34.35
C GLN A 393 14.79 -3.05 -34.71
N VAL A 394 13.94 -2.32 -33.99
CA VAL A 394 13.68 -0.90 -34.19
C VAL A 394 13.68 -0.21 -32.82
N PRO A 395 14.75 0.51 -32.45
CA PRO A 395 14.86 1.14 -31.13
C PRO A 395 14.03 2.43 -31.01
N ASP A 396 12.88 2.52 -31.70
CA ASP A 396 11.91 3.61 -31.56
C ASP A 396 10.87 3.27 -30.47
N HIS A 397 11.04 3.91 -29.32
CA HIS A 397 10.16 3.74 -28.18
C HIS A 397 8.73 4.23 -28.41
N ASN A 398 8.51 5.27 -29.22
CA ASN A 398 7.17 5.83 -29.44
C ASN A 398 6.36 4.96 -30.38
N LEU A 399 6.99 4.43 -31.43
CA LEU A 399 6.37 3.44 -32.32
C LEU A 399 5.97 2.17 -31.56
N ILE A 400 6.86 1.63 -30.72
CA ILE A 400 6.54 0.43 -29.93
C ILE A 400 5.49 0.75 -28.84
N ALA A 401 5.53 1.94 -28.24
CA ALA A 401 4.53 2.38 -27.28
C ALA A 401 3.12 2.46 -27.88
N SER A 402 3.00 2.96 -29.11
CA SER A 402 1.72 3.10 -29.80
C SER A 402 1.06 1.74 -30.06
N MET A 403 1.83 0.73 -30.47
CA MET A 403 1.33 -0.63 -30.69
C MET A 403 1.06 -1.41 -29.39
N SER A 404 1.86 -1.16 -28.35
CA SER A 404 1.67 -1.86 -27.07
C SER A 404 0.69 -1.15 -26.13
N GLY A 405 0.18 0.04 -26.44
CA GLY A 405 -0.72 0.78 -25.54
C GLY A 405 -0.04 1.23 -24.24
N HIS A 406 1.23 1.65 -24.34
CA HIS A 406 1.88 2.44 -23.31
C HIS A 406 1.63 3.93 -23.58
N VAL A 407 1.66 4.73 -22.51
CA VAL A 407 1.67 6.20 -22.66
C VAL A 407 2.99 6.61 -23.31
N GLU A 408 2.93 7.62 -24.17
CA GLU A 408 4.10 8.21 -24.80
C GLU A 408 5.15 8.65 -23.76
N GLY A 409 6.43 8.41 -24.03
CA GLY A 409 7.50 8.68 -23.05
C GLY A 409 7.48 7.79 -21.79
N SER A 410 6.73 6.69 -21.77
CA SER A 410 6.62 5.84 -20.58
C SER A 410 7.98 5.38 -20.06
N ARG A 411 8.20 5.61 -18.77
CA ARG A 411 9.39 5.18 -18.01
C ARG A 411 9.58 3.66 -17.99
N ALA A 412 8.53 2.89 -18.33
CA ALA A 412 8.59 1.43 -18.45
C ALA A 412 9.59 0.97 -19.54
N PHE A 413 9.79 1.76 -20.60
CA PHE A 413 10.73 1.43 -21.66
C PHE A 413 12.19 1.60 -21.26
N ARG A 414 12.50 2.37 -20.20
CA ARG A 414 13.88 2.58 -19.71
C ARG A 414 14.62 1.25 -19.48
N ARG A 415 13.89 0.21 -19.06
CA ARG A 415 14.44 -1.10 -18.74
C ARG A 415 14.69 -2.01 -19.95
N TYR A 416 14.18 -1.66 -21.13
CA TYR A 416 14.49 -2.36 -22.38
C TYR A 416 15.68 -1.70 -23.11
N ARG A 417 16.17 -0.56 -22.59
CA ARG A 417 17.29 0.21 -23.17
C ARG A 417 18.65 -0.36 -22.80
N THR A 418 18.74 -1.51 -22.15
CA THR A 418 20.04 -2.14 -21.91
C THR A 418 20.67 -2.36 -23.27
N ILE A 419 21.62 -1.47 -23.62
CA ILE A 419 22.17 -1.38 -24.96
C ILE A 419 23.04 -2.62 -25.10
N ASP A 420 22.48 -3.64 -25.75
CA ASP A 420 23.23 -4.84 -26.11
C ASP A 420 24.42 -4.44 -26.98
N ASP A 421 25.59 -5.01 -26.74
CA ASP A 421 26.79 -4.71 -27.50
C ASP A 421 26.60 -5.08 -28.98
N ASP A 422 25.75 -6.06 -29.28
CA ASP A 422 25.33 -6.37 -30.66
C ASP A 422 24.48 -5.25 -31.28
N MET A 423 23.68 -4.54 -30.50
CA MET A 423 22.90 -3.40 -30.99
C MET A 423 23.84 -2.20 -31.27
N LYS A 424 24.87 -2.01 -30.44
CA LYS A 424 25.94 -1.02 -30.73
C LYS A 424 26.67 -1.37 -32.02
N ARG A 425 27.07 -2.63 -32.19
CA ARG A 425 27.75 -3.12 -33.40
C ARG A 425 26.91 -2.88 -34.65
N LYS A 426 25.63 -3.29 -34.64
CA LYS A 426 24.71 -3.05 -35.77
C LYS A 426 24.50 -1.58 -36.09
N LEU A 427 24.35 -0.72 -35.07
CA LEU A 427 24.21 0.73 -35.30
C LEU A 427 25.45 1.34 -35.94
N VAL A 428 26.64 0.85 -35.58
CA VAL A 428 27.90 1.27 -36.21
C VAL A 428 28.02 0.72 -37.63
N GLU A 429 27.60 -0.53 -37.89
CA GLU A 429 27.55 -1.11 -39.24
C GLU A 429 26.61 -0.36 -40.18
N MET A 430 25.55 0.26 -39.66
CA MET A 430 24.60 1.10 -40.41
C MET A 430 25.16 2.49 -40.78
N ILE A 431 26.36 2.88 -40.31
CA ILE A 431 27.01 4.15 -40.67
C ILE A 431 27.65 4.08 -42.07
N ASN A 432 27.62 2.92 -42.73
CA ASN A 432 28.19 2.74 -44.06
C ASN A 432 27.26 3.20 -45.19
#